data_AF-A0A530L9K8-F1
#
_entry.id   AF-A0A530L9K8-F1
#
_cell.length_a   1.000
_cell.length_b   1.000
_cell.length_c   1.000
_cell.angle_alpha   90.00
_cell.angle_beta   90.00
_cell.angle_gamma   90.00
#
_symmetry.space_group_name_H-M   'P 1'
#
loop_
_entity.id
_entity.type
_entity.pdbx_description
1 polymer ?
#
loop_
_entity_poly.entity_id
_entity_poly.type
_entity_poly.pdbx_seq_one_letter_code
_entity_poly.pdbx_strand_id
1 'polypeptide(L)'
;AITFTANIAGLTLAWILQSQGGVDAGIGAFVLGSILALAVGALSGLIMGLVIAYTKAHPILVSLSMMIFLRGLGEFLTHGGDVSGFPSFLAPIGYGSILGIPVPLLISIACVLIWHILLTRMKLGFNTYMIGSNIEATRYSGINTRKVQVLVYTLSGAMCGVAGIIML
;
A
#
# COMPACT_ATOMS: atom_id res chain seq x y z
N ALA A 1 10.42 -3.16 -2.13
CA ALA A 1 9.27 -3.52 -1.27
C ALA A 1 7.97 -2.82 -1.71
N ILE A 2 7.98 -1.49 -1.88
CA ILE A 2 6.80 -0.68 -2.22
C ILE A 2 6.10 -1.17 -3.49
N THR A 3 6.83 -1.29 -4.59
CA THR A 3 6.29 -1.76 -5.90
C THR A 3 5.67 -3.15 -5.80
N PHE A 4 6.35 -4.11 -5.18
CA PHE A 4 5.84 -5.47 -5.01
C PHE A 4 4.69 -5.57 -4.01
N THR A 5 4.61 -4.66 -3.03
CA THR A 5 3.44 -4.58 -2.14
C THR A 5 2.22 -4.08 -2.91
N ALA A 6 2.40 -3.07 -3.76
CA ALA A 6 1.34 -2.61 -4.65
C ALA A 6 0.92 -3.70 -5.65
N ASN A 7 1.87 -4.44 -6.20
CA ASN A 7 1.59 -5.57 -7.09
C ASN A 7 0.76 -6.67 -6.39
N ILE A 8 1.15 -7.09 -5.19
CA ILE A 8 0.40 -8.09 -4.41
C ILE A 8 -1.00 -7.59 -4.02
N ALA A 9 -1.14 -6.30 -3.67
CA ALA A 9 -2.46 -5.70 -3.42
C ALA A 9 -3.33 -5.71 -4.67
N GLY A 10 -2.76 -5.37 -5.84
CA GLY A 10 -3.43 -5.46 -7.14
C GLY A 10 -3.83 -6.90 -7.47
N LEU A 11 -2.92 -7.87 -7.33
CA LEU A 11 -3.20 -9.29 -7.55
C LEU A 11 -4.33 -9.81 -6.64
N THR A 12 -4.41 -9.32 -5.40
CA THR A 12 -5.51 -9.67 -4.49
C THR A 12 -6.85 -9.21 -5.07
N LEU A 13 -6.92 -7.96 -5.57
CA LEU A 13 -8.12 -7.45 -6.23
C LEU A 13 -8.43 -8.22 -7.52
N ALA A 14 -7.42 -8.55 -8.31
CA ALA A 14 -7.56 -9.34 -9.54
C ALA A 14 -8.20 -10.71 -9.26
N TRP A 15 -7.69 -11.40 -8.24
CA TRP A 15 -8.15 -12.74 -7.86
C TRP A 15 -9.60 -12.74 -7.34
N ILE A 16 -9.99 -11.69 -6.62
CA ILE A 16 -11.36 -11.51 -6.12
C ILE A 16 -12.33 -11.23 -7.28
N LEU A 17 -11.92 -10.41 -8.25
CA LEU A 17 -12.74 -10.17 -9.44
C LEU A 17 -12.90 -11.44 -10.28
N GLN A 18 -11.84 -12.23 -10.42
CA GLN A 18 -11.88 -13.47 -11.20
C GLN A 18 -12.71 -14.57 -10.53
N SER A 19 -12.64 -14.70 -9.20
CA SER A 19 -13.45 -15.67 -8.43
C SER A 19 -14.95 -15.36 -8.40
N GLN A 20 -15.33 -14.09 -8.54
CA GLN A 20 -16.72 -13.62 -8.45
C GLN A 20 -17.39 -13.40 -9.82
N GLY A 21 -16.83 -13.96 -10.92
CA GLY A 21 -17.45 -13.95 -12.25
C GLY A 21 -16.70 -13.16 -13.33
N GLY A 22 -15.50 -12.65 -13.05
CA GLY A 22 -14.62 -12.03 -14.05
C GLY A 22 -15.25 -10.80 -14.72
N VAL A 23 -15.64 -10.95 -15.99
CA VAL A 23 -16.17 -9.86 -16.84
C VAL A 23 -17.53 -9.34 -16.34
N ASP A 24 -18.32 -10.18 -15.65
CA ASP A 24 -19.62 -9.82 -15.07
C ASP A 24 -19.55 -9.45 -13.58
N ALA A 25 -18.33 -9.28 -13.04
CA ALA A 25 -18.15 -8.93 -11.63
C ALA A 25 -18.83 -7.59 -11.30
N GLY A 26 -19.86 -7.65 -10.46
CA GLY A 26 -20.60 -6.47 -10.03
C GLY A 26 -19.79 -5.54 -9.12
N ILE A 27 -20.31 -4.32 -8.92
CA ILE A 27 -19.68 -3.27 -8.10
C ILE A 27 -19.36 -3.77 -6.67
N GLY A 28 -20.15 -4.71 -6.13
CA GLY A 28 -19.89 -5.32 -4.82
C GLY A 28 -18.57 -6.10 -4.74
N ALA A 29 -18.20 -6.83 -5.80
CA ALA A 29 -16.92 -7.55 -5.87
C ALA A 29 -15.73 -6.57 -5.95
N PHE A 30 -15.90 -5.44 -6.65
CA PHE A 30 -14.89 -4.39 -6.70
C PHE A 30 -14.67 -3.72 -5.34
N VAL A 31 -15.74 -3.39 -4.61
CA VAL A 31 -15.64 -2.80 -3.27
C VAL A 31 -14.96 -3.77 -2.31
N LEU A 32 -15.36 -5.05 -2.33
CA LEU A 32 -14.74 -6.09 -1.51
C LEU A 32 -13.25 -6.27 -1.88
N GLY A 33 -12.94 -6.31 -3.18
CA GLY A 33 -11.59 -6.37 -3.71
C GLY A 33 -10.71 -5.21 -3.27
N SER A 34 -11.26 -3.99 -3.29
CA SER A 34 -10.56 -2.77 -2.88
C SER A 34 -10.26 -2.75 -1.39
N ILE A 35 -11.21 -3.18 -0.56
CA ILE A 35 -11.02 -3.29 0.89
C ILE A 35 -9.93 -4.33 1.20
N LEU A 36 -9.96 -5.48 0.53
CA LEU A 36 -8.97 -6.53 0.72
C LEU A 36 -7.59 -6.13 0.19
N ALA A 37 -7.49 -5.44 -0.95
CA ALA A 37 -6.24 -4.91 -1.48
C ALA A 37 -5.61 -3.90 -0.50
N LEU A 38 -6.41 -3.01 0.07
CA LEU A 38 -5.96 -2.07 1.10
C LEU A 38 -5.51 -2.80 2.38
N ALA A 39 -6.26 -3.81 2.81
CA ALA A 39 -5.91 -4.62 3.97
C ALA A 39 -4.58 -5.36 3.77
N VAL A 40 -4.38 -5.97 2.60
CA VAL A 40 -3.13 -6.69 2.27
C VAL A 40 -1.95 -5.71 2.18
N GLY A 41 -2.13 -4.55 1.54
CA GLY A 41 -1.11 -3.50 1.50
C GLY A 41 -0.73 -3.02 2.90
N ALA A 42 -1.73 -2.70 3.73
CA ALA A 42 -1.51 -2.27 5.12
C ALA A 42 -0.86 -3.36 5.97
N LEU A 43 -1.26 -4.63 5.80
CA LEU A 43 -0.72 -5.77 6.53
C LEU A 43 0.74 -6.05 6.14
N SER A 44 1.08 -5.96 4.86
CA SER A 44 2.48 -6.02 4.38
C SER A 44 3.33 -4.92 5.03
N GLY A 45 2.82 -3.68 5.06
CA GLY A 45 3.47 -2.55 5.74
C GLY A 45 3.60 -2.76 7.24
N LEU A 46 2.58 -3.32 7.89
CA LEU A 46 2.57 -3.63 9.32
C LEU A 46 3.61 -4.70 9.67
N ILE A 47 3.70 -5.77 8.89
CA ILE A 47 4.72 -6.82 9.07
C ILE A 47 6.12 -6.21 8.96
N MET A 48 6.38 -5.42 7.91
CA MET A 48 7.66 -4.73 7.75
C MET A 48 7.96 -3.83 8.96
N GLY A 49 6.98 -3.03 9.39
CA GLY A 49 7.11 -2.12 10.52
C GLY A 49 7.40 -2.85 11.83
N LEU A 50 6.72 -3.97 12.09
CA LEU A 50 6.96 -4.80 13.28
C LEU A 50 8.37 -5.39 13.28
N VAL A 51 8.80 -5.98 12.16
CA VAL A 51 10.14 -6.55 12.05
C VAL A 51 11.22 -5.50 12.29
N ILE A 52 11.07 -4.31 11.70
CA ILE A 52 12.04 -3.21 11.87
C ILE A 52 12.04 -2.70 13.31
N ALA A 53 10.87 -2.43 13.88
CA ALA A 53 10.74 -1.80 15.20
C ALA A 53 11.13 -2.73 16.36
N TYR A 54 10.91 -4.04 16.24
CA TYR A 54 11.17 -5.01 17.32
C TYR A 54 12.54 -5.68 17.19
N THR A 55 12.91 -6.11 15.98
CA THR A 55 14.20 -6.79 15.75
C THR A 55 15.35 -5.79 15.71
N LYS A 56 15.07 -4.48 15.57
CA LYS A 56 16.07 -3.42 15.33
C LYS A 56 16.97 -3.71 14.14
N ALA A 57 16.47 -4.51 13.19
CA ALA A 57 17.18 -4.83 11.97
C ALA A 57 17.28 -3.57 11.09
N HIS A 58 18.35 -3.48 10.30
CA HIS A 58 18.53 -2.36 9.39
C HIS A 58 17.37 -2.33 8.37
N PRO A 59 16.65 -1.19 8.20
CA PRO A 59 15.47 -1.12 7.34
C PRO A 59 15.70 -1.57 5.90
N ILE A 60 16.91 -1.31 5.35
CA ILE A 60 17.29 -1.74 4.01
C ILE A 60 17.21 -3.26 3.87
N LEU A 61 17.77 -4.02 4.83
CA LEU A 61 17.78 -5.49 4.79
C LEU A 61 16.35 -6.04 4.82
N VAL A 62 15.51 -5.53 5.72
CA VAL A 62 14.11 -5.95 5.81
C VAL A 62 13.35 -5.63 4.52
N SER A 63 13.59 -4.46 3.93
CA SER A 63 12.93 -4.05 2.68
C SER A 63 13.38 -4.88 1.46
N LEU A 64 14.64 -5.31 1.41
CA LEU A 64 15.16 -6.20 0.38
C LEU A 64 14.57 -7.61 0.54
N SER A 65 14.58 -8.16 1.75
CA SER A 65 13.96 -9.45 2.03
C SER A 65 12.47 -9.45 1.68
N MET A 66 11.73 -8.40 2.06
CA MET A 66 10.31 -8.28 1.75
C MET A 66 10.07 -8.14 0.24
N MET A 67 10.95 -7.42 -0.48
CA MET A 67 10.88 -7.34 -1.94
C MET A 67 11.02 -8.72 -2.58
N ILE A 68 12.01 -9.51 -2.17
CA ILE A 68 12.26 -10.85 -2.73
C ILE A 68 11.08 -11.78 -2.40
N PHE A 69 10.58 -11.73 -1.16
CA PHE A 69 9.45 -12.53 -0.71
C PHE A 69 8.17 -12.22 -1.49
N LEU A 70 7.77 -10.95 -1.56
CA LEU A 70 6.55 -10.53 -2.28
C LEU A 70 6.65 -10.78 -3.78
N ARG A 71 7.84 -10.62 -4.36
CA ARG A 71 8.08 -10.97 -5.77
C ARG A 71 7.86 -12.46 -6.01
N GLY A 72 8.46 -13.32 -5.19
CA GLY A 72 8.29 -14.78 -5.32
C GLY A 72 6.85 -15.20 -5.08
N LEU A 73 6.16 -14.57 -4.13
CA LEU A 73 4.73 -14.82 -3.88
C LEU A 73 3.87 -14.42 -5.07
N GLY A 74 4.13 -13.26 -5.69
CA GLY A 74 3.40 -12.80 -6.87
C GLY A 74 3.60 -13.74 -8.06
N GLU A 75 4.83 -14.18 -8.30
CA GLU A 75 5.17 -15.15 -9.35
C GLU A 75 4.48 -16.49 -9.13
N PHE A 76 4.48 -16.99 -7.89
CA PHE A 76 3.83 -18.23 -7.52
C PHE A 76 2.31 -18.18 -7.73
N LEU A 77 1.67 -17.06 -7.37
CA LEU A 77 0.22 -16.89 -7.54
C LEU A 77 -0.18 -16.79 -9.02
N THR A 78 0.61 -16.07 -9.82
CA THR A 78 0.33 -15.83 -11.24
C THR A 78 0.79 -16.95 -12.15
N HIS A 79 1.59 -17.91 -11.64
CA HIS A 79 2.31 -18.91 -12.45
C HIS A 79 3.15 -18.25 -13.57
N GLY A 80 3.60 -17.00 -13.36
CA GLY A 80 4.32 -16.19 -14.35
C GLY A 80 3.47 -15.65 -15.50
N GLY A 81 2.13 -15.78 -15.42
CA GLY A 81 1.19 -15.29 -16.43
C GLY A 81 0.55 -13.95 -16.08
N ASP A 82 0.14 -13.22 -17.11
CA ASP A 82 -0.62 -11.99 -16.94
C ASP A 82 -2.08 -12.30 -16.55
N VAL A 83 -2.58 -11.65 -15.50
CA VAL A 83 -3.98 -11.76 -15.09
C VAL A 83 -4.80 -10.75 -15.90
N SER A 84 -5.77 -11.25 -16.67
CA SER A 84 -6.64 -10.45 -17.54
C SER A 84 -8.10 -10.89 -17.44
N GLY A 85 -9.01 -10.12 -18.04
CA GLY A 85 -10.46 -10.40 -18.01
C GLY A 85 -11.23 -9.60 -16.95
N PHE A 86 -10.90 -8.31 -16.81
CA PHE A 86 -11.57 -7.41 -15.87
C PHE A 86 -12.78 -6.70 -16.50
N PRO A 87 -13.80 -6.33 -15.71
CA PRO A 87 -14.98 -5.62 -16.20
C PRO A 87 -14.63 -4.25 -16.78
N SER A 88 -15.34 -3.83 -17.83
CA SER A 88 -15.09 -2.57 -18.56
C SER A 88 -15.23 -1.30 -17.71
N PHE A 89 -15.97 -1.37 -16.59
CA PHE A 89 -16.06 -0.32 -15.58
C PHE A 89 -14.73 0.01 -14.90
N LEU A 90 -13.74 -0.89 -14.95
CA LEU A 90 -12.46 -0.72 -14.27
C LEU A 90 -11.41 0.04 -15.09
N ALA A 91 -11.47 -0.08 -16.41
CA ALA A 91 -10.55 0.59 -17.33
C ALA A 91 -10.43 2.12 -17.14
N PRO A 92 -11.51 2.87 -16.80
CA PRO A 92 -11.44 4.29 -16.51
C PRO A 92 -10.65 4.65 -15.24
N ILE A 93 -10.47 3.73 -14.30
CA ILE A 93 -9.74 3.97 -13.06
C ILE A 93 -8.22 3.96 -13.33
N GLY A 94 -7.75 3.01 -14.15
CA GLY A 94 -6.33 2.89 -14.53
C GLY A 94 -5.90 3.85 -15.64
N TYR A 95 -6.71 4.02 -16.69
CA TYR A 95 -6.35 4.81 -17.87
C TYR A 95 -7.41 5.83 -18.32
N GLY A 96 -8.48 6.01 -17.55
CA GLY A 96 -9.52 6.99 -17.87
C GLY A 96 -9.03 8.43 -17.75
N SER A 97 -9.66 9.31 -18.53
CA SER A 97 -9.44 10.75 -18.43
C SER A 97 -10.76 11.47 -18.19
N ILE A 98 -10.75 12.45 -17.29
CA ILE A 98 -11.86 13.34 -17.00
C ILE A 98 -11.40 14.75 -17.42
N LEU A 99 -12.08 15.37 -18.39
CA LEU A 99 -11.71 16.67 -18.95
C LEU A 99 -10.23 16.76 -19.41
N GLY A 100 -9.67 15.67 -19.95
CA GLY A 100 -8.28 15.61 -20.40
C GLY A 100 -7.25 15.39 -19.28
N ILE A 101 -7.69 15.26 -18.02
CA ILE A 101 -6.84 14.94 -16.87
C ILE A 101 -6.95 13.44 -16.56
N PRO A 102 -5.83 12.69 -16.50
CA PRO A 102 -5.85 11.28 -16.10
C PRO A 102 -6.42 11.09 -14.69
N VAL A 103 -7.35 10.15 -14.53
CA VAL A 103 -7.92 9.79 -13.22
C VAL A 103 -6.86 9.41 -12.18
N PRO A 104 -5.80 8.64 -12.52
CA PRO A 104 -4.70 8.36 -11.59
C PRO A 104 -4.03 9.62 -11.00
N LEU A 105 -3.94 10.69 -11.80
CA LEU A 105 -3.35 11.95 -11.35
C LEU A 105 -4.24 12.64 -10.31
N LEU A 106 -5.55 12.65 -10.52
CA LEU A 106 -6.52 13.19 -9.57
C LEU A 106 -6.47 12.44 -8.24
N ILE A 107 -6.41 11.11 -8.28
CA ILE A 107 -6.28 10.27 -7.08
C ILE A 107 -4.95 10.55 -6.36
N SER A 108 -3.85 10.67 -7.10
CA SER A 108 -2.55 11.03 -6.54
C SER A 108 -2.59 12.38 -5.82
N ILE A 109 -3.18 13.41 -6.44
CA ILE A 109 -3.33 14.73 -5.82
C ILE A 109 -4.15 14.65 -4.53
N ALA A 110 -5.25 13.89 -4.53
CA ALA A 110 -6.06 13.68 -3.32
C ALA A 110 -5.23 13.00 -2.20
N CYS A 111 -4.47 11.96 -2.52
CA CYS A 111 -3.57 11.29 -1.57
C CYS A 111 -2.50 12.25 -1.02
N VAL A 112 -1.89 13.07 -1.88
CA VAL A 112 -0.89 14.08 -1.47
C VAL A 112 -1.50 15.09 -0.49
N LEU A 113 -2.72 15.57 -0.75
CA LEU A 113 -3.41 16.49 0.15
C LEU A 113 -3.69 15.86 1.52
N ILE A 114 -4.19 14.61 1.53
CA ILE A 114 -4.43 13.86 2.77
C ILE A 114 -3.13 13.71 3.56
N TRP A 115 -2.04 13.33 2.88
CA TRP A 115 -0.74 13.11 3.52
C TRP A 115 -0.10 14.41 4.02
N HIS A 116 -0.25 15.49 3.28
CA HIS A 116 0.19 16.83 3.68
C HIS A 116 -0.52 17.26 4.98
N ILE A 117 -1.83 17.08 5.09
CA ILE A 117 -2.57 17.40 6.31
C ILE A 117 -2.12 16.50 7.47
N LEU A 118 -1.94 15.21 7.22
CA LEU A 118 -1.50 14.25 8.22
C LEU A 118 -0.10 14.59 8.75
N LEU A 119 0.84 14.98 7.89
CA LEU A 119 2.19 15.34 8.29
C LEU A 119 2.29 16.72 8.94
N THR A 120 1.55 17.71 8.47
CA THR A 120 1.66 19.09 8.94
C THR A 120 0.80 19.37 10.17
N ARG A 121 -0.35 18.70 10.31
CA ARG A 121 -1.36 19.03 11.33
C ARG A 121 -1.54 17.97 12.41
N MET A 122 -1.11 16.72 12.20
CA MET A 122 -1.29 15.66 13.20
C MET A 122 -0.03 15.40 14.03
N LYS A 123 -0.24 14.91 15.26
CA LYS A 123 0.84 14.47 16.17
C LYS A 123 1.76 13.43 15.54
N LEU A 124 1.24 12.63 14.62
CA LEU A 124 1.97 11.61 13.88
C LEU A 124 3.11 12.24 13.05
N GLY A 125 2.84 13.32 12.32
CA GLY A 125 3.87 13.99 11.52
C GLY A 125 4.99 14.59 12.37
N PHE A 126 4.63 15.24 13.49
CA PHE A 126 5.61 15.74 14.46
C PHE A 126 6.47 14.61 15.05
N ASN A 127 5.85 13.50 15.47
CA ASN A 127 6.58 12.34 16.00
C ASN A 127 7.52 11.74 14.95
N THR A 128 7.10 11.64 13.69
CA THR A 128 7.95 11.14 12.60
C THR A 128 9.15 12.05 12.38
N TYR A 129 8.97 13.38 12.42
CA TYR A 129 10.07 14.33 12.29
C TYR A 129 11.09 14.22 13.42
N MET A 130 10.62 14.08 14.67
CA MET A 130 11.51 13.89 15.83
C MET A 130 12.32 12.59 15.72
N ILE A 131 11.68 11.49 15.31
CA ILE A 131 12.36 10.20 15.10
C ILE A 131 13.47 10.33 14.06
N GLY A 132 13.24 11.10 12.98
CA GLY A 132 14.25 11.37 11.95
C GLY A 132 15.43 12.20 12.44
N SER A 133 15.22 13.09 13.42
CA SER A 133 16.29 13.90 14.01
C SER A 133 17.14 13.08 14.98
N ASN A 134 16.53 12.44 15.97
CA ASN A 134 17.23 11.57 16.92
C ASN A 134 16.26 10.60 17.61
N ILE A 135 16.42 9.31 17.31
CA ILE A 135 15.54 8.26 17.85
C ILE A 135 15.69 8.05 19.36
N GLU A 136 16.90 8.22 19.91
CA GLU A 136 17.15 8.04 21.34
C GLU A 136 16.56 9.21 22.12
N ALA A 137 16.80 10.45 21.68
CA ALA A 137 16.22 11.64 22.30
C ALA A 137 14.68 11.64 22.24
N THR A 138 14.11 11.17 21.13
CA THR A 138 12.66 11.01 20.98
C THR A 138 12.10 9.99 21.97
N ARG A 139 12.81 8.89 22.22
CA ARG A 139 12.42 7.89 23.22
C ARG A 139 12.48 8.45 24.65
N TYR A 140 13.50 9.23 24.97
CA TYR A 140 13.61 9.92 26.27
C TYR A 140 12.54 11.00 26.46
N SER A 141 12.01 11.55 25.36
CA SER A 141 10.90 12.53 25.37
C SER A 141 9.52 11.88 25.55
N GLY A 142 9.44 10.59 25.88
CA GLY A 142 8.19 9.87 26.16
C GLY A 142 7.43 9.39 24.91
N ILE A 143 7.97 9.59 23.71
CA ILE A 143 7.35 9.12 22.47
C ILE A 143 7.73 7.66 22.24
N ASN A 144 6.73 6.79 22.05
CA ASN A 144 6.97 5.38 21.73
C ASN A 144 7.41 5.23 20.27
N THR A 145 8.71 5.31 20.04
CA THR A 145 9.34 5.25 18.72
C THR A 145 8.97 4.00 17.94
N ARG A 146 8.85 2.84 18.62
CA ARG A 146 8.45 1.57 17.99
C ARG A 146 7.05 1.65 17.40
N LYS A 147 6.08 2.13 18.17
CA LYS A 147 4.69 2.27 17.69
C LYS A 147 4.59 3.21 16.50
N VAL A 148 5.31 4.34 16.55
CA VAL A 148 5.31 5.32 15.45
C VAL A 148 5.95 4.72 14.19
N GLN A 149 7.08 4.02 14.31
CA GLN A 149 7.69 3.32 13.18
C GLN A 149 6.73 2.32 12.52
N VAL A 150 6.12 1.43 13.31
CA VAL A 150 5.14 0.45 12.81
C VAL A 150 4.02 1.15 12.06
N LEU A 151 3.50 2.24 12.63
CA LEU A 151 2.36 2.96 12.07
C LEU A 151 2.72 3.67 10.76
N VAL A 152 3.92 4.27 10.66
CA VAL A 152 4.42 4.88 9.42
C VAL A 152 4.58 3.84 8.30
N TYR A 153 5.15 2.67 8.60
CA TYR A 153 5.24 1.58 7.62
C TYR A 153 3.87 1.03 7.23
N THR A 154 2.93 0.90 8.18
CA THR A 154 1.55 0.44 7.92
C THR A 154 0.82 1.40 6.98
N LEU A 155 0.88 2.70 7.24
CA LEU A 155 0.26 3.71 6.37
C LEU A 155 0.91 3.76 4.99
N SER A 156 2.24 3.59 4.92
CA SER A 156 2.95 3.47 3.63
C SER A 156 2.48 2.24 2.85
N GLY A 157 2.24 1.12 3.54
CA GLY A 157 1.64 -0.09 2.96
C GLY A 157 0.20 0.12 2.47
N ALA A 158 -0.62 0.87 3.22
CA ALA A 158 -1.97 1.23 2.78
C ALA A 158 -1.95 2.07 1.49
N MET A 159 -0.98 2.98 1.34
CA MET A 159 -0.76 3.72 0.09
C MET A 159 -0.31 2.81 -1.06
N CYS A 160 0.46 1.76 -0.79
CA CYS A 160 0.75 0.73 -1.79
C CYS A 160 -0.53 0.01 -2.23
N GLY A 161 -1.48 -0.23 -1.31
CA GLY A 161 -2.80 -0.78 -1.61
C GLY A 161 -3.58 0.08 -2.60
N VAL A 162 -3.64 1.39 -2.36
CA VAL A 162 -4.26 2.35 -3.30
C VAL A 162 -3.57 2.31 -4.66
N ALA A 163 -2.23 2.32 -4.69
CA ALA A 163 -1.47 2.23 -5.93
C ALA A 163 -1.73 0.92 -6.69
N GLY A 164 -1.86 -0.20 -5.96
CA GLY A 164 -2.18 -1.51 -6.54
C GLY A 164 -3.57 -1.55 -7.19
N ILE A 165 -4.55 -0.87 -6.61
CA ILE A 165 -5.91 -0.73 -7.19
C ILE A 165 -5.86 0.09 -8.48
N ILE A 166 -5.05 1.14 -8.54
CA ILE A 166 -4.91 2.00 -9.73
C ILE A 166 -4.14 1.29 -10.85
N MET A 167 -3.18 0.43 -10.49
CA MET A 167 -2.31 -0.27 -11.44
C MET A 167 -3.03 -1.41 -12.19
N LEU A 168 -4.16 -1.89 -11.66
CA LEU A 168 -4.93 -3.00 -12.20
C LEU A 168 -5.86 -2.56 -13.33
#